data_AF-A0A2W0HIG2-F1
#
_entry.id   AF-A0A2W0HIG2-F1
#
_cell.length_a   1.000
_cell.length_b   1.000
_cell.length_c   1.000
_cell.angle_alpha   90.00
_cell.angle_beta   90.00
_cell.angle_gamma   90.00
#
_symmetry.space_group_name_H-M   'P 1'
#
loop_
_entity.id
_entity.type
_entity.pdbx_description
1 polymer ?
#
loop_
_entity_poly.entity_id
_entity_poly.type
_entity_poly.pdbx_seq_one_letter_code
_entity_poly.pdbx_strand_id
1 'polypeptide(L)'
;MKPLITGAAAGLGIALVLGAVSYMTPIGMTNFFLIAGLLGALALIPLFVRAFRSESMPTPQIFGTSAPGKMTTVSKSEAKGVRDEGSAVSDRTAAAAGAGMAMLAVVLIGALVLYA
;
A
#
# COMPACT_ATOMS: atom_id res chain seq x y z
N MET A 1 5.39 1.90 -13.16
CA MET A 1 6.74 1.44 -12.73
C MET A 1 7.55 2.54 -12.04
N LYS A 2 7.66 3.75 -12.60
CA LYS A 2 8.32 4.91 -11.96
C LYS A 2 8.01 5.09 -10.45
N PRO A 3 6.73 5.07 -9.99
CA PRO A 3 6.41 5.24 -8.57
C PRO A 3 6.90 4.09 -7.67
N LEU A 4 6.95 2.86 -8.20
CA LEU A 4 7.43 1.69 -7.46
C LEU A 4 8.93 1.79 -7.19
N ILE A 5 9.69 2.23 -8.20
CA ILE A 5 11.15 2.38 -8.11
C ILE A 5 11.53 3.51 -7.15
N THR A 6 10.84 4.66 -7.22
CA THR A 6 11.06 5.74 -6.25
C THR A 6 10.69 5.32 -4.82
N GLY A 7 9.61 4.55 -4.67
CA GLY A 7 9.25 3.92 -3.40
C GLY A 7 10.33 2.99 -2.86
N ALA A 8 10.83 2.07 -3.69
CA ALA A 8 11.88 1.14 -3.32
C ALA A 8 13.19 1.84 -2.93
N ALA A 9 13.59 2.88 -3.68
CA ALA A 9 14.76 3.69 -3.35
C ALA A 9 14.61 4.41 -2.00
N ALA A 10 13.41 4.94 -1.70
CA ALA A 10 13.12 5.53 -0.40
C ALA A 10 13.17 4.50 0.74
N GLY A 11 12.61 3.30 0.52
CA GLY A 11 12.67 2.19 1.48
C GLY A 11 14.11 1.75 1.80
N LEU A 12 14.95 1.62 0.77
CA LEU A 12 16.38 1.35 0.93
C LEU A 12 17.12 2.46 1.67
N GLY A 13 16.84 3.72 1.35
CA GLY A 13 17.43 4.86 2.04
C GLY A 13 17.12 4.88 3.54
N ILE A 14 15.87 4.63 3.90
CA ILE A 14 15.46 4.56 5.32
C ILE A 14 16.10 3.34 6.00
N ALA A 15 16.18 2.20 5.33
CA ALA A 15 16.84 1.01 5.88
C ALA A 15 18.33 1.22 6.14
N LEU A 16 19.04 1.94 5.25
CA LEU A 16 20.44 2.33 5.44
C LEU A 16 20.61 3.27 6.65
N VAL A 17 19.74 4.28 6.77
CA VAL A 17 19.79 5.21 7.92
C VAL A 17 19.50 4.46 9.22
N LEU A 18 18.49 3.60 9.25
CA LEU A 18 18.19 2.76 10.41
C LEU A 18 19.35 1.83 10.76
N GLY A 19 20.02 1.26 9.75
CA GLY A 19 21.18 0.39 9.95
C GLY A 19 22.36 1.15 10.53
N ALA A 20 22.65 2.35 10.01
CA ALA A 20 23.71 3.21 10.53
C ALA A 20 23.41 3.68 11.97
N VAL A 21 22.17 4.08 12.26
CA VAL A 21 21.74 4.47 13.61
C VAL A 21 21.83 3.28 14.57
N SER A 22 21.40 2.09 14.15
CA SER A 22 21.51 0.86 14.95
C SER A 22 22.97 0.47 15.20
N TYR A 23 23.88 0.76 14.27
CA TYR A 23 25.32 0.53 14.49
C TYR A 23 25.92 1.52 15.50
N MET A 24 25.48 2.78 15.49
CA MET A 24 26.01 3.83 16.38
C MET A 24 25.39 3.85 17.78
N THR A 25 24.26 3.18 17.97
CA THR A 25 23.58 3.07 19.26
C THR A 25 23.63 1.63 19.78
N PRO A 26 23.53 1.39 21.09
CA PRO A 26 23.44 0.03 21.63
C PRO A 26 22.07 -0.63 21.35
N ILE A 27 21.36 -0.15 20.32
CA ILE A 27 20.13 -0.73 19.80
C ILE A 27 20.57 -1.94 18.96
N GLY A 28 20.68 -3.10 19.62
CA GLY A 28 21.16 -4.33 18.99
C GLY A 28 20.40 -4.71 17.71
N MET A 29 21.02 -5.57 16.89
CA MET A 29 20.50 -5.96 15.57
C MET A 29 19.04 -6.46 15.59
N THR A 30 18.60 -7.10 16.67
CA THR A 30 17.21 -7.54 16.87
C THR A 30 16.21 -6.37 16.79
N ASN A 31 16.53 -5.24 17.40
CA ASN A 31 15.66 -4.06 17.40
C ASN A 31 15.64 -3.40 16.01
N PHE A 32 16.76 -3.41 15.29
CA PHE A 32 16.80 -2.95 13.90
C PHE A 32 15.86 -3.77 13.01
N PHE A 33 15.94 -5.10 13.06
CA PHE A 33 15.05 -5.96 12.27
C PHE A 33 13.58 -5.81 12.64
N LEU A 34 13.27 -5.64 13.93
CA LEU A 34 11.89 -5.41 14.39
C LEU A 34 11.34 -4.08 13.87
N ILE A 35 12.10 -2.99 13.96
CA ILE A 35 11.66 -1.66 13.50
C ILE A 35 11.54 -1.64 11.98
N ALA A 36 12.53 -2.15 11.25
CA ALA A 36 12.51 -2.20 9.79
C ALA A 36 11.39 -3.12 9.28
N GLY A 37 11.15 -4.26 9.93
CA GLY A 37 10.05 -5.17 9.61
C GLY A 37 8.68 -4.55 9.88
N LEU A 38 8.51 -3.86 11.01
CA LEU A 38 7.28 -3.14 11.35
C LEU A 38 6.98 -2.03 10.33
N LEU A 39 7.97 -1.18 10.01
CA LEU A 39 7.82 -0.13 9.01
C LEU A 39 7.52 -0.69 7.62
N GLY A 40 8.17 -1.79 7.24
CA GLY A 40 7.90 -2.51 5.99
C GLY A 40 6.47 -3.03 5.91
N ALA A 41 5.96 -3.62 7.00
CA ALA A 41 4.59 -4.10 7.08
C ALA A 41 3.56 -2.96 7.05
N LEU A 42 3.81 -1.87 7.77
CA LEU A 42 2.95 -0.68 7.77
C LEU A 42 2.85 -0.04 6.38
N ALA A 43 3.95 -0.01 5.63
CA ALA A 43 3.98 0.51 4.26
C ALA A 43 3.12 -0.31 3.27
N LEU A 44 2.80 -1.56 3.61
CA LEU A 44 1.94 -2.44 2.81
C LEU A 44 0.44 -2.32 3.15
N ILE A 45 0.07 -1.70 4.29
CA ILE A 45 -1.35 -1.52 4.68
C ILE A 45 -2.22 -0.89 3.57
N PRO A 46 -1.79 0.18 2.88
CA PRO A 46 -2.60 0.78 1.81
C PRO A 46 -2.87 -0.18 0.65
N LEU A 47 -1.98 -1.15 0.44
CA LEU A 47 -2.14 -2.19 -0.57
C LEU A 47 -3.22 -3.18 -0.16
N PHE A 48 -3.21 -3.63 1.10
CA PHE A 48 -4.24 -4.51 1.66
C PHE A 48 -5.63 -3.85 1.65
N VAL A 49 -5.74 -2.61 2.13
CA VAL A 49 -7.03 -1.87 2.12
C VAL A 49 -7.61 -1.75 0.72
N ARG A 50 -6.75 -1.59 -0.29
CA ARG A 50 -7.18 -1.53 -1.69
C ARG A 50 -7.57 -2.90 -2.24
N ALA A 51 -6.80 -3.96 -1.94
CA ALA A 51 -7.12 -5.32 -2.33
C ALA A 51 -8.53 -5.72 -1.85
N PHE A 52 -8.89 -5.38 -0.60
CA PHE A 52 -10.23 -5.65 -0.06
C PHE A 52 -11.34 -4.73 -0.57
N ARG A 53 -11.01 -3.59 -1.17
CA ARG A 53 -12.00 -2.68 -1.80
C ARG A 53 -12.26 -2.98 -3.28
N SER A 54 -11.42 -3.77 -3.94
CA SER A 54 -11.29 -3.73 -5.41
C SER A 54 -12.27 -4.58 -6.20
N GLU A 55 -12.99 -5.56 -5.65
CA GLU A 55 -13.69 -6.51 -6.53
C GLU A 55 -15.10 -6.97 -6.12
N SER A 56 -15.55 -6.78 -4.88
CA SER A 56 -16.73 -7.52 -4.43
C SER A 56 -17.71 -6.78 -3.53
N MET A 57 -17.66 -5.45 -3.46
CA MET A 57 -18.72 -4.69 -2.79
C MET A 57 -19.66 -4.08 -3.85
N PRO A 58 -20.84 -4.68 -4.08
CA PRO A 58 -21.91 -4.01 -4.78
C PRO A 58 -22.22 -2.75 -3.97
N THR A 59 -21.83 -1.59 -4.49
CA THR A 59 -22.24 -0.32 -3.91
C THR A 59 -23.77 -0.27 -3.98
N PRO A 60 -24.48 -0.05 -2.86
CA PRO A 60 -25.94 -0.02 -2.87
C PRO A 60 -26.39 1.04 -3.87
N GLN A 61 -27.17 0.61 -4.86
CA GLN A 61 -27.82 1.52 -5.80
C GLN A 61 -28.82 2.35 -4.97
N ILE A 62 -28.60 3.67 -4.91
CA ILE A 62 -29.57 4.56 -4.28
C ILE A 62 -30.76 4.63 -5.22
N PHE A 63 -31.83 3.90 -4.88
CA PHE A 63 -33.12 4.02 -5.54
C PHE A 63 -33.75 5.36 -5.14
N GLY A 64 -33.40 6.42 -5.87
CA GLY A 64 -34.09 7.70 -5.78
C GLY A 64 -35.39 7.65 -6.58
N THR A 65 -36.52 7.39 -5.92
CA THR A 65 -37.85 7.52 -6.53
C THR A 65 -38.34 8.95 -6.35
N SER A 66 -38.17 9.82 -7.35
CA SER A 66 -38.89 11.11 -7.38
C SER A 66 -40.28 11.01 -8.01
N ALA A 67 -40.75 9.81 -8.38
CA ALA A 67 -42.11 9.58 -8.85
C ALA A 67 -42.61 8.17 -8.47
N PRO A 68 -43.76 8.01 -7.80
CA PRO A 68 -44.36 6.70 -7.57
C PRO A 68 -44.85 6.15 -8.91
N GLY A 69 -44.32 4.99 -9.33
CA GLY A 69 -44.85 4.23 -10.48
C GLY A 69 -43.93 4.08 -11.69
N LYS A 70 -42.71 4.64 -11.69
CA LYS A 70 -41.70 4.34 -12.74
C LYS A 70 -40.36 3.98 -12.10
N MET A 71 -40.09 2.68 -12.00
CA MET A 71 -38.73 2.18 -11.74
C MET A 71 -37.88 2.43 -12.99
N THR A 72 -37.12 3.51 -13.00
CA THR A 72 -36.05 3.72 -13.99
C THR A 72 -34.72 3.39 -13.31
N THR A 73 -34.13 2.26 -13.67
CA THR A 73 -32.76 1.90 -13.30
C THR A 73 -31.80 2.84 -14.02
N VAL A 74 -31.29 3.86 -13.32
CA VAL A 74 -30.18 4.65 -13.84
C VAL A 74 -28.94 3.77 -13.74
N SER A 75 -28.55 3.16 -14.86
CA SER A 75 -27.23 2.52 -14.94
C SER A 75 -26.17 3.60 -14.80
N LYS A 76 -25.12 3.30 -14.03
CA LYS A 76 -24.01 4.23 -13.71
C LYS A 76 -23.36 4.86 -14.96
N SER A 77 -23.60 4.32 -16.16
CA SER A 77 -23.18 4.90 -17.44
C SER A 77 -23.78 6.29 -17.72
N GLU A 78 -24.91 6.64 -17.12
CA GLU A 78 -25.52 7.98 -17.24
C GLU A 78 -25.13 8.92 -16.09
N ALA A 79 -24.51 8.42 -15.02
CA ALA A 79 -23.84 9.23 -14.00
C ALA A 79 -22.44 9.68 -14.50
N LYS A 80 -22.40 10.33 -15.67
CA LYS A 80 -21.26 11.03 -16.27
C LYS A 80 -20.80 12.21 -15.39
N GLY A 81 -20.31 11.90 -14.20
CA GLY A 81 -19.81 12.88 -13.22
C GLY A 81 -19.01 12.27 -12.08
N VAL A 82 -19.19 10.98 -11.79
CA VAL A 82 -18.32 10.26 -10.86
C VAL A 82 -17.35 9.45 -11.69
N ARG A 83 -16.20 10.08 -11.95
CA ARG A 83 -15.01 9.50 -12.55
C ARG A 83 -14.93 8.01 -12.21
N ASP A 84 -15.08 7.16 -13.22
CA ASP A 84 -14.36 5.90 -13.28
C ASP A 84 -12.87 6.25 -13.25
N GLU A 85 -12.34 6.54 -12.05
CA GLU A 85 -10.93 6.30 -11.76
C GLU A 85 -10.79 4.78 -11.66
N GLY A 86 -10.86 4.14 -12.83
CA GLY A 86 -10.63 2.73 -12.98
C GLY A 86 -9.30 2.37 -12.34
N SER A 87 -9.35 1.35 -11.47
CA SER A 87 -8.37 0.28 -11.24
C SER A 87 -6.84 0.55 -11.30
N ALA A 88 -6.37 1.79 -11.41
CA ALA A 88 -4.97 2.14 -11.49
C ALA A 88 -4.45 2.29 -10.07
N VAL A 89 -3.52 1.42 -9.68
CA VAL A 89 -2.76 1.54 -8.44
C VAL A 89 -2.28 2.99 -8.35
N SER A 90 -2.76 3.75 -7.36
CA SER A 90 -2.35 5.14 -7.18
C SER A 90 -0.83 5.19 -7.05
N ASP A 91 -0.19 6.18 -7.65
CA ASP A 91 1.27 6.35 -7.56
C ASP A 91 1.77 6.32 -6.10
N ARG A 92 0.96 6.81 -5.14
CA ARG A 92 1.26 6.71 -3.71
C ARG A 92 1.21 5.27 -3.18
N THR A 93 0.21 4.50 -3.59
CA THR A 93 0.09 3.09 -3.19
C THR A 93 1.21 2.25 -3.81
N ALA A 94 1.58 2.52 -5.07
CA ALA A 94 2.72 1.86 -5.72
C ALA A 94 4.06 2.23 -5.07
N ALA A 95 4.25 3.49 -4.68
CA ALA A 95 5.45 3.92 -3.97
C ALA A 95 5.53 3.33 -2.56
N ALA A 96 4.43 3.32 -1.81
CA ALA A 96 4.39 2.70 -0.49
C ALA A 96 4.68 1.18 -0.56
N ALA A 97 4.12 0.50 -1.57
CA ALA A 97 4.40 -0.91 -1.84
C ALA A 97 5.88 -1.16 -2.15
N GLY A 98 6.48 -0.31 -3.01
CA GLY A 98 7.91 -0.38 -3.32
C GLY A 98 8.77 -0.20 -2.07
N ALA A 99 8.45 0.79 -1.23
CA ALA A 99 9.18 1.04 0.01
C ALA A 99 9.08 -0.13 1.00
N GLY A 100 7.87 -0.66 1.20
CA GLY A 100 7.63 -1.80 2.09
C GLY A 100 8.34 -3.06 1.63
N MET A 101 8.25 -3.38 0.33
CA MET A 101 8.92 -4.55 -0.24
C MET A 101 10.44 -4.45 -0.16
N ALA A 102 11.00 -3.26 -0.42
CA ALA A 102 12.44 -3.04 -0.31
C ALA A 102 12.94 -3.19 1.14
N MET A 103 12.22 -2.64 2.11
CA MET A 103 12.55 -2.82 3.54
C MET A 103 12.48 -4.28 3.97
N LEU A 104 11.42 -5.00 3.59
CA LEU A 104 11.28 -6.42 3.92
C LEU A 104 12.37 -7.26 3.25
N ALA A 105 12.78 -6.94 2.02
CA ALA A 105 13.90 -7.60 1.38
C ALA A 105 15.20 -7.40 2.16
N VAL A 106 15.49 -6.19 2.64
CA VAL A 106 16.67 -5.91 3.50
C VAL A 106 16.60 -6.71 4.81
N VAL A 107 15.43 -6.77 5.44
CA VAL A 107 15.23 -7.56 6.67
C VAL A 107 15.47 -9.05 6.41
N LEU A 108 14.88 -9.60 5.35
CA LEU A 108 15.00 -11.02 5.02
C LEU A 108 16.43 -11.40 4.63
N ILE A 109 17.10 -10.58 3.81
CA ILE A 109 18.50 -10.80 3.43
C ILE A 109 19.40 -10.68 4.65
N GLY A 110 19.21 -9.64 5.47
CA GLY A 110 20.00 -9.46 6.70
C GLY A 110 19.80 -10.59 7.70
N ALA A 111 18.56 -11.05 7.89
CA ALA A 111 18.26 -12.21 8.73
C ALA A 111 18.87 -13.50 8.15
N LEU A 112 18.78 -13.73 6.84
CA LEU A 112 19.42 -14.88 6.21
C LEU A 112 20.94 -14.87 6.45
N VAL A 113 21.62 -13.74 6.26
CA VAL A 113 23.08 -13.65 6.46
C VAL A 113 23.48 -13.86 7.92
N LEU A 114 22.66 -13.45 8.88
CA LEU A 114 22.95 -13.59 10.31
C LEU A 114 22.58 -14.97 10.88
N TYR A 115 21.61 -15.66 10.28
CA TYR A 115 21.07 -16.93 10.77
C TYR A 115 21.35 -18.14 9.86
N ALA A 116 22.04 -17.95 8.74
CA ALA A 116 22.59 -19.03 7.90
C ALA A 116 24.01 -19.41 8.35
#